data_AF-A0A402XB99-F1
#
_entry.id   AF-A0A402XB99-F1
#
_cell.length_a   1.000
_cell.length_b   1.000
_cell.length_c   1.000
_cell.angle_alpha   90.00
_cell.angle_beta   90.00
_cell.angle_gamma   90.00
#
_symmetry.space_group_name_H-M   'P 1'
#
loop_
_entity.id
_entity.type
_entity.pdbx_description
1 polymer ?
#
loop_
_entity_poly.entity_id
_entity_poly.type
_entity_poly.pdbx_seq_one_letter_code
_entity_poly.pdbx_strand_id
1 'polypeptide(L)' 'MSLINKMNINIACAHTRKTINNKCFAGGNKTHMVQENDAFKSSVNCRGLLNGLK' A
#
# COMPACT_ATOMS: atom_id res chain seq x y z
N MET A 1 4.31 -9.01 -15.57
CA MET A 1 3.61 -8.94 -14.26
C MET A 1 2.20 -8.41 -14.46
N SER A 2 1.15 -9.17 -14.14
CA SER A 2 -0.26 -8.75 -14.31
C SER A 2 -0.63 -7.60 -13.37
N LEU A 3 -1.69 -6.85 -13.69
CA LEU A 3 -2.16 -5.74 -12.86
C LEU A 3 -2.66 -6.22 -11.47
N ILE A 4 -3.24 -7.42 -11.41
CA ILE A 4 -3.63 -8.10 -10.17
C ILE A 4 -2.39 -8.35 -9.29
N ASN A 5 -1.28 -8.82 -9.86
CA ASN A 5 -0.05 -9.03 -9.10
C ASN A 5 0.50 -7.71 -8.55
N LYS A 6 0.48 -6.63 -9.34
CA LYS A 6 0.91 -5.30 -8.88
C LYS A 6 0.03 -4.79 -7.72
N MET A 7 -1.27 -4.97 -7.81
CA MET A 7 -2.21 -4.64 -6.73
C MET A 7 -1.87 -5.40 -5.44
N ASN A 8 -1.66 -6.71 -5.52
CA ASN A 8 -1.34 -7.54 -4.36
C ASN A 8 0.01 -7.15 -3.72
N ILE A 9 1.03 -6.84 -4.53
CA ILE A 9 2.32 -6.34 -4.04
C ILE A 9 2.16 -5.01 -3.29
N ASN A 10 1.35 -4.09 -3.83
CA ASN A 10 1.08 -2.80 -3.19
C ASN A 10 0.36 -2.96 -1.84
N ILE A 11 -0.61 -3.88 -1.75
CA ILE A 11 -1.27 -4.21 -0.47
C ILE A 11 -0.26 -4.76 0.54
N ALA A 12 0.57 -5.73 0.13
CA ALA A 12 1.60 -6.30 1.00
C ALA A 12 2.61 -5.25 1.48
N CYS A 13 3.00 -4.32 0.61
CA CYS A 13 3.87 -3.20 0.95
C CYS A 13 3.24 -2.29 2.02
N ALA A 14 1.97 -1.91 1.85
CA ALA A 14 1.25 -1.08 2.82
C ALA A 14 1.21 -1.76 4.21
N HIS A 15 0.82 -3.03 4.27
CA HIS A 15 0.79 -3.78 5.54
C HIS A 15 2.16 -3.92 6.20
N THR A 16 3.21 -4.13 5.40
CA THR A 16 4.58 -4.23 5.89
C THR A 16 5.02 -2.90 6.49
N ARG A 17 4.75 -1.78 5.81
CA ARG A 17 5.07 -0.42 6.31
C ARG A 17 4.36 -0.11 7.61
N LYS A 18 3.06 -0.43 7.71
CA LYS A 18 2.28 -0.30 8.95
C LYS A 18 2.89 -1.11 10.10
N THR A 19 3.26 -2.36 9.82
CA THR A 19 3.86 -3.27 10.80
C THR A 19 5.19 -2.72 11.31
N ILE A 20 6.06 -2.24 10.42
CA ILE A 20 7.34 -1.62 10.80
C ILE A 20 7.09 -0.34 11.60
N ASN A 21 6.16 0.52 11.16
CA ASN A 21 5.84 1.76 11.88
C ASN A 21 5.41 1.47 13.32
N ASN A 22 4.50 0.51 13.50
CA ASN A 22 3.98 0.15 14.81
C ASN A 22 5.02 -0.51 15.70
N LYS A 23 5.80 -1.46 15.16
CA LYS A 23 6.78 -2.22 15.96
C LYS A 23 8.02 -1.40 16.31
N CYS A 24 8.52 -0.58 15.38
CA CYS A 24 9.80 0.12 15.55
C CYS A 24 9.65 1.57 16.01
N PHE A 25 8.48 2.18 15.81
CA PHE A 25 8.27 3.61 16.04
C PHE A 25 6.99 3.93 16.82
N ALA A 26 6.38 2.92 17.45
CA ALA A 26 5.08 3.03 18.15
C ALA A 26 3.99 3.67 17.27
N GLY A 27 4.09 3.51 15.95
CA GLY A 27 3.18 4.08 14.98
C GLY A 27 3.43 5.56 14.67
N GLY A 28 4.40 6.24 15.28
CA GLY A 28 4.59 7.69 15.16
C GLY A 28 5.47 8.18 14.00
N ASN A 29 6.08 7.28 13.22
CA ASN A 29 7.00 7.70 12.16
C ASN A 29 6.24 8.09 10.88
N LYS A 30 6.24 9.39 10.58
CA LYS A 30 5.55 9.98 9.42
C LYS A 30 6.00 9.40 8.08
N THR A 31 7.28 9.09 7.91
CA THR A 31 7.80 8.51 6.65
C THR A 31 7.17 7.16 6.38
N HIS A 32 7.05 6.31 7.40
CA HIS A 32 6.40 5.01 7.26
C HIS A 32 4.89 5.13 6.99
N MET A 33 4.20 6.11 7.60
CA MET A 33 2.79 6.39 7.30
C MET A 33 2.58 6.84 5.84
N VAL A 34 3.43 7.72 5.32
CA VAL A 34 3.34 8.20 3.92
C VAL A 34 3.53 7.02 2.97
N GLN A 35 4.56 6.20 3.20
CA GLN A 35 4.83 5.02 2.38
C GLN A 35 3.72 3.96 2.45
N GLU A 36 3.11 3.75 3.62
CA GLU A 36 1.91 2.92 3.76
C GLU A 36 0.77 3.45 2.88
N ASN A 37 0.46 4.74 3.00
CA ASN A 37 -0.64 5.38 2.27
C ASN A 37 -0.42 5.36 0.75
N ASP A 38 0.79 5.62 0.28
CA ASP A 38 1.11 5.64 -1.15
C ASP A 38 0.99 4.23 -1.76
N ALA A 39 1.45 3.21 -1.04
CA ALA A 39 1.28 1.82 -1.45
C ALA A 39 -0.21 1.43 -1.48
N PHE A 40 -0.98 1.81 -0.46
CA PHE A 40 -2.42 1.55 -0.42
C PHE A 40 -3.17 2.24 -1.58
N LYS A 41 -2.92 3.54 -1.82
CA LYS A 41 -3.50 4.27 -2.96
C LYS A 41 -3.16 3.62 -4.29
N SER A 42 -1.92 3.19 -4.47
CA SER A 42 -1.49 2.51 -5.70
C SER A 42 -2.23 1.19 -5.93
N SER A 43 -2.54 0.43 -4.86
CA SER A 43 -3.40 -0.75 -4.94
C SER A 43 -4.82 -0.39 -5.37
N VAL A 44 -5.43 0.61 -4.73
CA VAL A 44 -6.79 1.08 -5.06
C VAL A 44 -6.87 1.53 -6.52
N ASN A 45 -5.86 2.27 -7.00
CA ASN A 45 -5.78 2.67 -8.41
C ASN A 45 -5.71 1.47 -9.35
N CYS A 46 -4.89 0.46 -9.03
CA CYS A 46 -4.85 -0.79 -9.82
C CYS A 46 -6.22 -1.47 -9.86
N ARG A 47 -6.94 -1.49 -8.74
CA ARG A 47 -8.29 -2.06 -8.65
C ARG A 47 -9.32 -1.27 -9.46
N GLY A 48 -9.27 0.07 -9.44
CA GLY A 48 -10.12 0.93 -10.26
C GLY A 48 -9.95 0.64 -11.75
N LEU A 49 -8.70 0.52 -12.19
CA LEU A 49 -8.36 0.13 -13.56
C LEU A 49 -8.89 -1.25 -13.96
N LEU A 50 -8.83 -2.25 -13.05
CA LEU A 50 -9.37 -3.59 -13.29
C LEU A 50 -10.90 -3.60 -13.39
N ASN A 51 -11.57 -2.74 -12.63
CA ASN A 51 -13.03 -2.68 -12.57
C ASN A 51 -13.65 -1.79 -13.67
N GLY A 52 -12.84 -1.24 -14.58
CA GLY A 52 -13.33 -0.31 -15.60
C GLY A 52 -13.85 1.03 -15.04
N LEU A 53 -13.57 1.32 -13.77
CA LEU A 53 -13.80 2.63 -13.15
C LEU A 53 -12.66 3.55 -13.60
N LYS A 54 -12.79 4.09 -14.81
CA LYS A 54 -12.01 5.22 -15.32
C LYS A 54 -12.93 6.37 -15.65
#